data_AF-A0A3M1KJK3-F1
#
_entry.id   AF-A0A3M1KJK3-F1
#
_cell.length_a   1.000
_cell.length_b   1.000
_cell.length_c   1.000
_cell.angle_alpha   90.00
_cell.angle_beta   90.00
_cell.angle_gamma   90.00
#
_symmetry.space_group_name_H-M   'P 1'
#
loop_
_entity.id
_entity.type
_entity.pdbx_description
1 polymer ?
#
loop_
_entity_poly.entity_id
_entity_poly.type
_entity_poly.pdbx_seq_one_letter_code
_entity_poly.pdbx_strand_id
1 'polypeptide(L)'
;MATHVRFPLTEPTSAELFAAIEKILQGDQTPETVQHLAHALEGLTSEAMDFFLFGIAERISLGGFMMKTVQLGAKTAEKGFGMVIRGLIHRLSPEQMHEVATFLKEVTSP
;
A
#
# COMPACT_ATOMS: atom_id res chain seq x y z
N MET A 1 9.94 21.00 8.71
CA MET A 1 10.19 19.54 8.84
C MET A 1 8.83 18.86 8.88
N ALA A 2 8.57 17.92 7.99
CA ALA A 2 7.36 17.10 8.04
C ALA A 2 7.59 15.94 9.02
N THR A 3 6.64 15.70 9.93
CA THR A 3 6.65 14.55 10.83
C THR A 3 5.98 13.38 10.12
N HIS A 4 6.66 12.23 10.05
CA HIS A 4 6.13 11.03 9.40
C HIS A 4 5.59 10.06 10.45
N VAL A 5 4.43 9.46 10.17
CA VAL A 5 3.90 8.33 10.94
C VAL A 5 4.42 7.05 10.27
N ARG A 6 4.96 6.13 11.06
CA ARG A 6 5.50 4.84 10.59
C ARG A 6 4.63 3.70 11.12
N PHE A 7 4.54 2.63 10.34
CA PHE A 7 3.93 1.37 10.72
C PHE A 7 4.80 0.22 10.16
N PRO A 8 4.80 -0.95 10.82
CA PRO A 8 5.55 -2.10 10.32
C PRO A 8 4.93 -2.63 9.02
N LEU A 9 5.78 -3.09 8.11
CA LEU A 9 5.39 -3.87 6.94
C LEU A 9 5.86 -5.31 7.10
N THR A 10 5.11 -6.27 6.57
CA THR A 10 5.58 -7.65 6.45
C THR A 10 6.72 -7.75 5.44
N GLU A 11 7.59 -8.76 5.62
CA GLU A 11 8.70 -9.02 4.70
C GLU A 11 8.23 -9.24 3.26
N PRO A 12 7.15 -10.01 2.97
CA PRO A 12 6.67 -10.18 1.61
C PRO A 12 6.23 -8.86 0.95
N THR A 13 5.46 -8.03 1.67
CA THR A 13 4.94 -6.76 1.12
C THR A 13 6.04 -5.74 0.91
N SER A 14 6.98 -5.62 1.85
CA SER A 14 8.14 -4.74 1.68
C SER A 14 9.07 -5.20 0.54
N ALA A 15 9.37 -6.49 0.46
CA ALA A 15 10.19 -7.04 -0.63
C ALA A 15 9.55 -6.85 -2.00
N GLU A 16 8.25 -7.11 -2.15
CA GLU A 16 7.53 -6.91 -3.42
C GLU A 16 7.52 -5.43 -3.83
N LEU A 17 7.25 -4.53 -2.87
CA LEU A 17 7.24 -3.09 -3.12
C LEU A 17 8.61 -2.60 -3.60
N PHE A 18 9.68 -2.93 -2.87
CA PHE A 18 11.03 -2.48 -3.23
C PHE A 18 11.50 -3.08 -4.54
N ALA A 19 11.22 -4.36 -4.81
CA ALA A 19 11.57 -4.99 -6.08
C ALA A 19 10.86 -4.32 -7.27
N ALA A 20 9.58 -3.99 -7.13
CA ALA A 20 8.83 -3.30 -8.18
C ALA A 20 9.34 -1.88 -8.41
N ILE A 21 9.64 -1.13 -7.34
CA ILE A 21 10.23 0.21 -7.42
C ILE A 21 11.58 0.16 -8.14
N GLU A 22 12.48 -0.74 -7.74
CA GLU A 22 13.81 -0.85 -8.35
C GLU A 22 13.74 -1.16 -9.85
N LYS A 23 12.87 -2.09 -10.25
CA LYS A 23 12.66 -2.43 -11.67
C LYS A 23 12.18 -1.22 -12.48
N ILE A 24 11.19 -0.48 -11.98
CA ILE A 24 10.66 0.72 -12.66
C ILE A 24 11.73 1.80 -12.78
N LEU A 25 12.55 1.99 -11.73
CA LEU A 25 13.65 2.95 -11.75
C LEU A 25 14.78 2.54 -12.71
N GLN A 26 14.96 1.24 -12.94
CA GLN A 26 15.88 0.70 -13.95
C GLN A 26 15.31 0.72 -15.38
N GLY A 27 14.05 1.15 -15.55
CA GLY A 27 13.37 1.24 -16.84
C GLY A 27 12.58 -0.01 -17.25
N ASP A 28 12.50 -1.04 -16.40
CA ASP A 28 11.58 -2.16 -16.59
C ASP A 28 10.16 -1.74 -16.13
N GLN A 29 9.33 -1.43 -17.11
CA GLN A 29 7.92 -1.10 -16.92
C GLN A 29 7.03 -2.07 -17.70
N THR A 30 7.41 -3.34 -17.73
CA THR A 30 6.56 -4.40 -18.26
C THR A 30 5.21 -4.44 -17.52
N PRO A 31 4.13 -4.91 -18.18
CA PRO A 31 2.82 -5.05 -17.53
C PRO A 31 2.88 -5.85 -16.22
N GLU A 32 3.76 -6.84 -16.15
CA GLU A 32 4.01 -7.63 -14.95
C GLU A 32 4.60 -6.78 -13.82
N THR A 33 5.65 -6.01 -14.09
CA THR A 33 6.26 -5.12 -13.09
C THR A 33 5.28 -4.05 -12.60
N VAL A 34 4.49 -3.47 -13.52
CA VAL A 34 3.42 -2.51 -13.18
C VAL A 34 2.34 -3.15 -12.30
N GLN A 35 1.95 -4.39 -12.61
CA GLN A 35 0.99 -5.15 -11.82
C GLN A 35 1.52 -5.50 -10.42
N HIS A 36 2.81 -5.84 -10.30
CA HIS A 36 3.47 -6.06 -9.01
C HIS A 36 3.49 -4.79 -8.16
N LEU A 37 3.77 -3.61 -8.76
CA LEU A 37 3.68 -2.35 -8.02
C LEU A 37 2.25 -2.12 -7.48
N ALA A 38 1.23 -2.32 -8.32
CA ALA A 38 -0.16 -2.17 -7.89
C ALA A 38 -0.52 -3.12 -6.75
N HIS A 39 -0.12 -4.38 -6.86
CA HIS A 39 -0.35 -5.39 -5.83
C HIS A 39 0.37 -5.04 -4.52
N ALA A 40 1.62 -4.60 -4.59
CA ALA A 40 2.38 -4.17 -3.42
C ALA A 40 1.75 -2.96 -2.71
N LEU A 41 1.23 -1.98 -3.46
CA LEU A 41 0.52 -0.83 -2.88
C LEU A 41 -0.83 -1.22 -2.25
N GLU A 42 -1.53 -2.20 -2.83
CA GLU A 42 -2.73 -2.78 -2.21
C GLU A 42 -2.39 -3.48 -0.89
N GLY A 43 -1.32 -4.29 -0.87
CA GLY A 43 -0.80 -4.94 0.34
C GLY A 43 -0.41 -3.92 1.42
N LEU A 44 0.33 -2.88 1.05
CA LEU A 44 0.71 -1.80 1.95
C LEU A 44 -0.52 -1.10 2.57
N THR A 45 -1.57 -0.89 1.77
CA THR A 45 -2.82 -0.28 2.26
C THR A 45 -3.55 -1.19 3.25
N SER A 46 -3.58 -2.50 2.97
CA SER A 46 -4.15 -3.50 3.87
C SER A 46 -3.41 -3.51 5.21
N GLU A 47 -2.09 -3.56 5.19
CA GLU A 47 -1.28 -3.58 6.41
C GLU A 47 -1.40 -2.28 7.23
N ALA A 48 -1.50 -1.13 6.55
CA ALA A 48 -1.76 0.14 7.23
C ALA A 48 -3.12 0.12 7.95
N MET A 49 -4.17 -0.38 7.28
CA MET A 49 -5.49 -0.50 7.90
C MET A 49 -5.48 -1.48 9.06
N ASP A 50 -4.81 -2.60 8.93
CA ASP A 50 -4.68 -3.57 10.01
C ASP A 50 -4.01 -2.96 11.22
N PHE A 51 -2.88 -2.28 11.01
CA PHE A 51 -2.11 -1.65 12.08
C PHE A 51 -2.91 -0.57 12.82
N PHE A 52 -3.56 0.34 12.08
CA PHE A 52 -4.26 1.47 12.70
C PHE A 52 -5.65 1.10 13.18
N LEU A 53 -6.46 0.37 12.41
CA LEU A 53 -7.85 0.10 12.78
C LEU A 53 -7.97 -1.09 13.72
N PHE A 54 -7.37 -2.24 13.39
CA PHE A 54 -7.43 -3.41 14.26
C PHE A 54 -6.55 -3.23 15.49
N GLY A 55 -5.34 -2.67 15.32
CA GLY A 55 -4.49 -2.35 16.46
C GLY A 55 -5.14 -1.42 17.49
N ILE A 56 -5.91 -0.40 17.05
CA ILE A 56 -6.70 0.43 17.97
C ILE A 56 -7.85 -0.37 18.58
N ALA A 57 -8.64 -1.07 17.77
CA ALA A 57 -9.80 -1.83 18.24
C ALA A 57 -9.44 -2.88 19.31
N GLU A 58 -8.32 -3.58 19.12
CA GLU A 58 -7.79 -4.53 20.10
C GLU A 58 -7.35 -3.84 21.39
N ARG A 59 -6.61 -2.72 21.29
CA ARG A 59 -6.14 -1.96 22.46
C ARG A 59 -7.28 -1.42 23.33
N ILE A 60 -8.41 -1.06 22.72
CA ILE A 60 -9.60 -0.60 23.46
C ILE A 60 -10.57 -1.73 23.80
N SER A 61 -10.19 -2.99 23.57
CA SER A 61 -11.00 -4.19 23.86
C SER A 61 -12.41 -4.09 23.28
N LEU A 62 -12.51 -3.66 22.02
CA LEU A 62 -13.78 -3.45 21.34
C LEU A 62 -14.62 -4.74 21.38
N GLY A 63 -15.89 -4.63 21.78
CA GLY A 63 -16.79 -5.79 21.83
C GLY A 63 -16.99 -6.42 20.44
N GLY A 64 -17.29 -7.72 20.40
CA GLY A 64 -17.31 -8.51 19.16
C GLY A 64 -18.24 -7.97 18.05
N PHE A 65 -19.35 -7.33 18.39
CA PHE A 65 -20.22 -6.67 17.41
C PHE A 65 -19.51 -5.49 16.72
N MET A 66 -18.91 -4.60 17.52
CA MET A 66 -18.20 -3.44 16.99
C MET A 66 -16.96 -3.87 16.21
N MET A 67 -16.27 -4.95 16.62
CA MET A 67 -15.10 -5.47 15.91
C MET A 67 -15.48 -5.92 14.49
N LYS A 68 -16.63 -6.60 14.34
CA LYS A 68 -17.16 -6.97 13.02
C LYS A 68 -17.45 -5.75 12.16
N THR A 69 -17.95 -4.66 12.75
CA THR A 69 -18.17 -3.40 12.01
C THR A 69 -16.86 -2.81 11.52
N VAL A 70 -15.81 -2.79 12.34
CA VAL A 70 -14.47 -2.34 11.93
C VAL A 70 -13.93 -3.22 10.80
N GLN A 71 -14.05 -4.54 10.91
CA GLN A 71 -13.61 -5.48 9.89
C GLN A 71 -14.31 -5.28 8.54
N LEU A 72 -15.62 -5.06 8.57
CA LEU A 72 -16.41 -4.81 7.36
C LEU A 72 -16.03 -3.46 6.72
N GLY A 73 -15.83 -2.43 7.55
CA GLY A 73 -15.40 -1.11 7.10
C GLY A 73 -14.03 -1.16 6.44
N ALA A 74 -13.04 -1.78 7.10
CA ALA A 74 -11.68 -1.95 6.59
C ALA A 74 -11.68 -2.67 5.23
N LYS A 75 -12.33 -3.84 5.12
CA LYS A 75 -12.44 -4.58 3.85
C LYS A 75 -13.12 -3.79 2.73
N THR A 76 -14.07 -2.93 3.06
CA THR A 76 -14.74 -2.08 2.07
C THR A 76 -13.80 -0.99 1.59
N ALA A 77 -13.07 -0.37 2.51
CA ALA A 77 -12.11 0.67 2.20
C ALA A 77 -10.91 0.12 1.41
N GLU A 78 -10.35 -1.03 1.78
CA GLU A 78 -9.33 -1.76 1.00
C GLU A 78 -9.74 -1.95 -0.45
N LYS A 79 -10.97 -2.43 -0.70
CA LYS A 79 -11.50 -2.59 -2.06
C LYS A 79 -11.55 -1.26 -2.81
N GLY A 80 -12.01 -0.20 -2.15
CA GLY A 80 -12.04 1.14 -2.72
C GLY A 80 -10.64 1.64 -3.09
N PHE A 81 -9.68 1.50 -2.18
CA PHE A 81 -8.29 1.87 -2.43
C PHE A 81 -7.67 1.04 -3.58
N GLY A 82 -7.89 -0.28 -3.62
CA GLY A 82 -7.41 -1.10 -4.72
C GLY A 82 -7.99 -0.71 -6.08
N MET A 83 -9.25 -0.27 -6.15
CA MET A 83 -9.82 0.30 -7.38
C MET A 83 -9.11 1.59 -7.79
N VAL A 84 -8.82 2.47 -6.84
CA VAL A 84 -8.10 3.74 -7.10
C VAL A 84 -6.66 3.46 -7.53
N ILE A 85 -5.94 2.58 -6.84
CA ILE A 85 -4.55 2.20 -7.13
C ILE A 85 -4.45 1.65 -8.56
N ARG A 86 -5.24 0.62 -8.88
CA ARG A 86 -5.25 0.04 -10.24
C ARG A 86 -5.71 1.05 -11.29
N GLY A 87 -6.71 1.87 -10.99
CA GLY A 87 -7.20 2.89 -11.90
C GLY A 87 -6.17 3.97 -12.22
N LEU A 88 -5.36 4.35 -11.21
CA LEU A 88 -4.26 5.29 -11.35
C LEU A 88 -3.12 4.66 -12.15
N ILE A 89 -2.58 3.54 -11.66
CA ILE A 89 -1.38 2.89 -12.20
C ILE A 89 -1.52 2.54 -13.68
N HIS A 90 -2.66 1.98 -14.09
CA HIS A 90 -2.86 1.60 -15.49
C HIS A 90 -2.99 2.78 -16.47
N ARG A 91 -3.09 4.01 -15.96
CA ARG A 91 -3.24 5.22 -16.78
C ARG A 91 -1.98 6.07 -16.84
N LEU A 92 -0.94 5.72 -16.09
CA LEU A 92 0.30 6.48 -16.04
C LEU A 92 1.10 6.27 -17.33
N SER A 93 1.67 7.37 -17.84
CA SER A 93 2.73 7.27 -18.84
C SER A 93 4.00 6.69 -18.22
N PRO A 94 4.97 6.22 -19.03
CA PRO A 94 6.21 5.70 -18.49
C PRO A 94 7.00 6.68 -17.61
N GLU A 95 6.99 7.97 -17.99
CA GLU A 95 7.60 9.05 -17.23
C GLU A 95 6.89 9.24 -15.87
N GLN A 96 5.55 9.24 -15.87
CA GLN A 96 4.78 9.37 -14.64
C GLN A 96 4.95 8.15 -13.72
N MET A 97 5.09 6.95 -14.28
CA MET A 97 5.38 5.74 -13.51
C MET A 97 6.74 5.82 -12.82
N HIS A 98 7.74 6.37 -13.50
CA HIS A 98 9.06 6.59 -12.93
C HIS A 98 9.00 7.60 -11.78
N GLU A 99 8.27 8.71 -11.92
CA GLU A 99 8.06 9.68 -10.84
C GLU A 99 7.35 9.06 -9.62
N VAL A 100 6.36 8.18 -9.85
CA VAL A 100 5.70 7.43 -8.78
C VAL A 100 6.71 6.53 -8.05
N ALA A 101 7.54 5.78 -8.78
CA ALA A 101 8.55 4.93 -8.16
C ALA A 101 9.60 5.75 -7.38
N THR A 102 10.01 6.92 -7.89
CA THR A 102 10.91 7.85 -7.19
C THR A 102 10.29 8.32 -5.89
N PHE A 103 9.05 8.83 -5.93
CA PHE A 103 8.33 9.26 -4.75
C PHE A 103 8.18 8.14 -3.71
N LEU A 104 7.79 6.93 -4.16
CA LEU A 104 7.64 5.78 -3.27
C LEU A 104 8.97 5.42 -2.61
N LYS A 105 10.09 5.44 -3.36
CA LYS A 105 11.42 5.22 -2.80
C LYS A 105 11.77 6.24 -1.71
N GLU A 106 11.45 7.52 -1.91
CA GLU A 106 11.72 8.57 -0.93
C GLU A 106 10.96 8.37 0.39
N VAL A 107 9.67 8.03 0.31
CA VAL A 107 8.81 7.91 1.50
C VAL A 107 8.92 6.57 2.23
N THR A 108 9.45 5.54 1.56
CA THR A 108 9.65 4.20 2.13
C THR A 108 11.10 3.92 2.52
N SER A 109 12.03 4.80 2.16
CA SER A 109 13.42 4.71 2.64
C SER A 109 13.49 4.94 4.16
N PRO A 110 14.25 4.13 4.90
CA PRO A 110 14.32 4.17 6.38
C PRO A 110 14.85 5.50 6.96
#